data_AF-A0A7X8ZYS6-F1
#
_entry.id   AF-A0A7X8ZYS6-F1
#
_cell.length_a   1.000
_cell.length_b   1.000
_cell.length_c   1.000
_cell.angle_alpha   90.00
_cell.angle_beta   90.00
_cell.angle_gamma   90.00
#
_symmetry.space_group_name_H-M   'P 1'
#
loop_
_entity.id
_entity.type
_entity.pdbx_description
1 polymer ?
#
loop_
_entity_poly.entity_id
_entity_poly.type
_entity_poly.pdbx_seq_one_letter_code
_entity_poly.pdbx_strand_id
1 'polypeptide(L)'
;VVELKLGKFKPEYKGQVELYLNYLEKYEMNEGENPPIGIILCSSKEAEVVELMKLDEARIHVAEVITRTLAQKLPEAIDNAKTLLEQRKLYTEDE
;
A
#
# COMPACT_ATOMS: atom_id res chain seq x y z
N VAL A 1 1.11 2.94 2.02
CA VAL A 1 0.19 2.14 2.86
C VAL A 1 -0.29 0.94 2.06
N VAL A 2 -0.35 -0.25 2.65
CA VAL A 2 -0.92 -1.45 2.02
C VAL A 2 -2.01 -2.02 2.92
N GLU A 3 -3.22 -2.15 2.38
CA GLU A 3 -4.41 -2.68 3.05
C GLU A 3 -4.79 -4.04 2.44
N LEU A 4 -4.88 -5.07 3.29
CA LEU A 4 -5.14 -6.45 2.87
C LEU A 4 -6.52 -6.89 3.32
N LYS A 5 -7.38 -7.28 2.37
CA LYS A 5 -8.74 -7.77 2.65
C LYS A 5 -8.97 -9.15 2.01
N LEU A 6 -9.47 -10.09 2.81
CA LEU A 6 -9.81 -11.43 2.35
C LEU A 6 -11.06 -11.47 1.47
N GLY A 7 -11.93 -10.46 1.58
CA GLY A 7 -13.19 -10.36 0.86
C GLY A 7 -13.14 -9.45 -0.37
N LYS A 8 -14.31 -9.29 -0.99
CA LYS A 8 -14.53 -8.30 -2.05
C LYS A 8 -14.16 -6.90 -1.56
N PHE A 9 -13.69 -6.06 -2.48
CA PHE A 9 -13.55 -4.64 -2.23
C PHE A 9 -14.87 -4.03 -1.73
N LYS A 10 -14.78 -3.13 -0.74
CA LYS A 10 -15.89 -2.35 -0.21
C LYS A 10 -15.53 -0.87 -0.18
N PRO A 11 -16.50 0.04 -0.40
CA PRO A 11 -16.25 1.49 -0.35
C PRO A 11 -15.61 1.99 0.95
N GLU A 12 -15.95 1.38 2.08
CA GLU A 12 -15.39 1.72 3.39
C GLU A 12 -13.85 1.58 3.46
N TYR A 13 -13.26 0.74 2.61
CA TYR A 13 -11.80 0.52 2.59
C TYR A 13 -11.06 1.75 2.05
N LYS A 14 -11.68 2.55 1.18
CA LYS A 14 -11.12 3.84 0.73
C LYS A 14 -10.88 4.75 1.93
N GLY A 15 -11.90 4.94 2.77
CA GLY A 15 -11.82 5.84 3.91
C GLY A 15 -10.76 5.42 4.93
N GLN A 16 -10.58 4.11 5.14
CA GLN A 16 -9.51 3.58 5.98
C GLN A 16 -8.13 3.98 5.45
N VAL A 17 -7.88 3.72 4.17
CA VAL A 17 -6.58 4.01 3.56
C VAL A 17 -6.32 5.51 3.46
N GLU A 18 -7.33 6.30 3.09
CA GLU A 18 -7.23 7.76 2.97
C GLU A 18 -6.85 8.41 4.30
N LEU A 19 -7.42 7.93 5.42
CA LEU A 19 -7.01 8.37 6.75
C LEU A 19 -5.52 8.09 7.01
N TYR A 20 -5.03 6.91 6.63
CA TYR A 20 -3.62 6.55 6.80
C TYR A 20 -2.70 7.40 5.93
N LEU A 21 -3.07 7.68 4.68
CA LEU A 21 -2.27 8.55 3.80
C LEU A 21 -2.18 9.97 4.35
N ASN A 22 -3.30 10.53 4.81
CA ASN A 22 -3.33 11.88 5.39
C ASN A 22 -2.52 11.96 6.68
N TYR A 23 -2.50 10.90 7.49
CA TYR A 23 -1.64 10.82 8.67
C TYR A 23 -0.15 10.86 8.28
N LEU A 24 0.27 10.00 7.34
CA LEU A 24 1.66 9.96 6.88
C LEU A 24 2.11 11.29 6.27
N GLU A 25 1.26 11.88 5.42
CA GLU A 25 1.55 13.16 4.78
C GLU A 25 1.72 14.29 5.79
N LYS A 26 0.98 14.26 6.89
CA LYS A 26 1.05 15.28 7.93
C LYS A 26 2.21 15.10 8.91
N TYR A 27 2.60 13.87 9.22
CA TYR A 27 3.45 13.59 10.38
C TYR A 27 4.75 12.84 10.07
N GLU A 28 4.83 12.13 8.95
CA GLU A 28 5.89 11.13 8.69
C GLU A 28 6.67 11.38 7.39
N MET A 29 6.37 12.45 6.64
CA MET A 29 7.08 12.78 5.40
C MET A 29 8.39 13.51 5.66
N ASN A 30 9.43 13.10 4.92
CA ASN A 30 10.70 13.83 4.86
C ASN A 30 10.73 14.82 3.69
N GLU A 31 11.64 15.79 3.76
CA GLU A 31 11.86 16.75 2.68
C GLU A 31 12.30 16.03 1.40
N GLY A 32 11.64 16.34 0.28
CA GLY A 32 11.93 15.74 -1.03
C GLY A 32 11.28 14.36 -1.27
N GLU A 33 10.55 13.80 -0.31
CA GLU A 33 9.79 12.57 -0.55
C GLU A 33 8.55 12.82 -1.42
N ASN A 34 8.22 11.82 -2.24
CA ASN A 34 6.95 11.82 -2.95
C ASN A 34 5.79 11.59 -1.98
N PRO A 35 4.58 12.10 -2.28
CA PRO A 35 3.43 11.87 -1.44
C PRO A 35 3.11 10.37 -1.28
N PRO A 36 2.58 9.96 -0.12
CA PRO A 36 2.32 8.55 0.16
C PRO A 36 1.22 8.01 -0.76
N ILE A 37 1.38 6.75 -1.19
CA ILE A 37 0.38 6.03 -1.99
C ILE A 37 -0.30 4.92 -1.18
N GLY A 38 -1.56 4.69 -1.49
CA GLY A 38 -2.38 3.61 -0.94
C GLY A 38 -2.52 2.47 -1.91
N ILE A 39 -2.37 1.23 -1.42
CA ILE A 39 -2.66 0.02 -2.20
C ILE A 39 -3.64 -0.82 -1.39
N ILE A 40 -4.78 -1.15 -1.98
CA ILE A 40 -5.77 -2.05 -1.41
C ILE A 40 -5.75 -3.34 -2.22
N LEU A 41 -5.48 -4.45 -1.54
CA LEU A 41 -5.47 -5.79 -2.12
C LEU A 41 -6.68 -6.56 -1.61
N CYS A 42 -7.56 -6.98 -2.54
CA CYS A 42 -8.79 -7.70 -2.24
C CYS A 42 -8.87 -9.00 -3.04
N SER A 43 -9.71 -9.95 -2.60
CA SER A 43 -9.91 -11.22 -3.34
C SER A 43 -10.74 -11.05 -4.61
N SER A 44 -11.49 -9.95 -4.73
CA SER A 44 -12.12 -9.51 -5.97
C SER A 44 -12.51 -8.04 -5.89
N LYS A 45 -12.69 -7.41 -7.05
CA LYS A 45 -13.21 -6.05 -7.17
C LYS A 45 -14.27 -5.95 -8.26
N GLU A 46 -15.28 -5.11 -8.05
CA GLU A 46 -16.29 -4.80 -9.07
C GLU A 46 -15.85 -3.51 -9.79
N ALA A 47 -15.58 -3.61 -11.09
CA ALA A 47 -14.93 -2.54 -11.85
C ALA A 47 -15.73 -1.22 -11.84
N GLU A 48 -17.06 -1.30 -11.98
CA GLU A 48 -17.96 -0.13 -11.96
C GLU A 48 -17.91 0.61 -10.62
N VAL A 49 -17.93 -0.13 -9.51
CA VAL A 49 -17.82 0.47 -8.16
C VAL A 49 -16.47 1.14 -7.97
N VAL A 50 -15.39 0.52 -8.46
CA VAL A 50 -14.03 1.07 -8.36
C VAL A 50 -13.89 2.37 -9.17
N GLU A 51 -14.46 2.41 -10.38
CA GLU A 51 -14.42 3.58 -11.25
C GLU A 51 -15.17 4.78 -10.64
N LEU A 52 -16.38 4.55 -10.09
CA LEU A 52 -17.18 5.59 -9.45
C LEU A 52 -16.50 6.21 -8.21
N MET A 53 -15.54 5.51 -7.61
CA MET A 53 -14.88 5.94 -6.38
C MET A 53 -13.68 6.86 -6.57
N LYS A 54 -13.26 7.12 -7.83
CA LYS A 54 -12.18 8.07 -8.15
C LYS A 54 -10.91 7.84 -7.32
N LEU A 55 -10.46 6.59 -7.24
CA LEU A 55 -9.39 6.18 -6.32
C LEU A 55 -8.04 6.80 -6.68
N ASP A 56 -7.79 7.04 -7.97
CA ASP A 56 -6.57 7.70 -8.45
C ASP A 56 -6.45 9.14 -7.92
N GLU A 57 -7.55 9.89 -7.84
CA GLU A 57 -7.58 11.24 -7.24
C GLU A 57 -7.15 11.21 -5.75
N ALA A 58 -7.40 10.09 -5.07
CA ALA A 58 -7.02 9.86 -3.68
C ALA A 58 -5.63 9.19 -3.53
N ARG A 59 -4.88 8.98 -4.63
CA ARG A 59 -3.60 8.23 -4.65
C ARG A 59 -3.74 6.78 -4.15
N ILE A 60 -4.91 6.18 -4.33
CA ILE A 60 -5.24 4.83 -3.89
C ILE A 60 -5.41 3.92 -5.11
N HIS A 61 -4.77 2.76 -5.10
CA HIS A 61 -4.89 1.75 -6.14
C HIS A 61 -5.52 0.47 -5.57
N VAL A 62 -6.46 -0.14 -6.31
CA VAL A 62 -7.09 -1.40 -5.92
C VAL A 62 -6.69 -2.50 -6.89
N ALA A 63 -6.10 -3.57 -6.38
CA ALA A 63 -5.78 -4.76 -7.15
C ALA A 63 -6.49 -5.99 -6.59
N GLU A 64 -6.87 -6.88 -7.50
CA GLU A 64 -7.35 -8.21 -7.16
C GLU A 64 -6.14 -9.13 -7.01
N VAL A 65 -6.10 -9.90 -5.92
CA VAL A 65 -5.02 -10.83 -5.66
C VAL A 65 -5.58 -12.19 -5.26
N ILE A 66 -5.04 -13.24 -5.91
CA ILE A 66 -5.32 -14.63 -5.56
C ILE A 66 -4.62 -14.94 -4.24
N THR A 67 -5.42 -15.06 -3.18
CA THR A 67 -5.01 -15.13 -1.76
C THR A 67 -3.96 -16.19 -1.47
N ARG A 68 -3.98 -17.31 -2.23
CA ARG A 68 -3.06 -18.44 -2.03
C ARG A 68 -1.63 -18.11 -2.48
N THR A 69 -1.46 -17.36 -3.56
CA THR A 69 -0.14 -16.98 -4.08
C THR A 69 0.50 -15.87 -3.25
N LEU A 70 -0.32 -14.92 -2.76
CA LEU A 70 0.19 -13.85 -1.90
C LEU A 70 0.65 -14.37 -0.54
N ALA A 71 -0.11 -15.28 0.08
CA ALA A 71 0.27 -15.88 1.35
C ALA A 71 1.64 -16.59 1.28
N GLN A 72 2.00 -17.13 0.11
CA GLN A 72 3.30 -17.79 -0.10
C GLN A 72 4.43 -16.80 -0.35
N LYS A 73 4.17 -15.71 -1.09
CA LYS A 73 5.22 -14.77 -1.53
C LYS A 73 5.42 -13.56 -0.64
N LEU A 74 4.43 -13.18 0.16
CA LEU A 74 4.50 -12.00 1.01
C LEU A 74 5.60 -12.09 2.09
N PRO A 75 5.80 -13.23 2.78
CA PRO A 75 6.88 -13.36 3.76
C PRO A 75 8.26 -13.14 3.11
N GLU A 76 8.48 -13.76 1.95
CA GLU A 76 9.71 -13.62 1.17
C GLU A 76 9.96 -12.17 0.74
N ALA A 77 8.92 -11.48 0.25
CA ALA A 77 9.03 -10.07 -0.14
C ALA A 77 9.35 -9.14 1.04
N ILE A 78 8.79 -9.40 2.23
CA ILE A 78 9.07 -8.62 3.45
C ILE A 78 10.52 -8.81 3.88
N ASP A 79 11.03 -10.04 3.88
CA ASP A 79 12.42 -10.31 4.27
C ASP A 79 13.43 -9.68 3.30
N ASN A 80 13.13 -9.73 2.00
CA ASN A 80 13.94 -9.05 0.98
C ASN A 80 13.95 -7.53 1.19
N ALA A 81 12.79 -6.92 1.46
CA ALA A 81 12.69 -5.48 1.70
C ALA A 81 13.46 -5.05 2.97
N LYS A 82 13.41 -5.84 4.05
CA LYS A 82 14.20 -5.58 5.26
C LYS A 82 15.69 -5.61 4.99
N THR A 83 16.16 -6.64 4.27
CA THR A 83 17.57 -6.78 3.90
C THR A 83 18.06 -5.56 3.10
N LEU A 84 17.25 -5.10 2.14
CA LEU A 84 17.58 -3.91 1.35
C LEU A 84 17.63 -2.63 2.19
N LEU A 85 16.74 -2.49 3.18
CA LEU A 85 16.74 -1.33 4.08
C LEU A 85 17.97 -1.33 5.01
N GLU A 86 18.37 -2.50 5.51
CA GLU A 86 19.59 -2.65 6.33
C GLU A 86 20.84 -2.31 5.52
N GLN A 87 20.93 -2.81 4.28
CA GLN A 87 22.02 -2.46 3.37
C GLN A 87 22.06 -0.95 3.11
N ARG A 88 20.91 -0.33 2.83
CA ARG A 88 20.83 1.11 2.57
C ARG A 88 21.28 1.95 3.77
N LYS A 89 20.97 1.52 5.00
CA LYS A 89 21.44 2.21 6.22
C LYS A 89 22.96 2.16 6.36
N LEU A 90 23.59 1.02 6.09
CA LEU A 90 25.05 0.88 6.11
C LEU A 90 25.75 1.87 5.15
N TYR A 91 25.18 2.10 3.96
CA TYR A 91 25.77 3.04 2.99
C TYR A 91 25.59 4.52 3.33
N THR A 92 24.67 4.87 4.24
CA THR A 92 24.46 6.26 4.70
C THR A 92 25.20 6.61 6.00
N GLU A 93 25.79 5.62 6.69
CA GLU A 93 26.58 5.84 7.92
C GLU A 93 28.09 6.00 7.66
N ASP A 94 28.55 5.79 6.42
CA ASP A 94 29.94 5.91 5.97
C ASP A 94 30.27 7.24 5.22
N GLU A 95 29.34 8.21 5.18
CA GLU A 95 29.55 9.62 4.76
C GLU A 95 29.34 10.60 5.93
#